data_AF-A0A151B5T8-F1
#
_entry.id   AF-A0A151B5T8-F1
#
_cell.length_a   1.000
_cell.length_b   1.000
_cell.length_c   1.000
_cell.angle_alpha   90.00
_cell.angle_beta   90.00
_cell.angle_gamma   90.00
#
_symmetry.space_group_name_H-M   'P 1'
#
loop_
_entity.id
_entity.type
_entity.pdbx_description
1 polymer ?
#
loop_
_entity_poly.entity_id
_entity_poly.type
_entity_poly.pdbx_seq_one_letter_code
_entity_poly.pdbx_strand_id
1 'polypeptide(L)'
;MAMIDIYDRSIVDYHIGLKCEAADAIGVIRHGMLRRDLYDSKEKPIIRTGNGPQFKSILFGQDTKRLHSSLNYNTPYEVYKDNSLIKNDKQEIRI
;
A
#
# COMPACT_ATOMS: atom_id res chain seq x y z
N MET A 1 6.09 -12.23 -0.75
CA MET A 1 4.89 -11.37 -0.89
C MET A 1 4.78 -10.94 -2.35
N ALA A 2 3.60 -10.95 -2.97
CA ALA A 2 3.43 -10.51 -4.36
C ALA A 2 2.53 -9.27 -4.45
N MET A 3 2.81 -8.40 -5.43
CA MET A 3 1.97 -7.29 -5.86
C MET A 3 1.29 -7.67 -7.17
N ILE A 4 -0.04 -7.62 -7.19
CA ILE A 4 -0.87 -7.96 -8.34
C ILE A 4 -1.59 -6.71 -8.81
N ASP A 5 -1.53 -6.44 -10.12
CA ASP A 5 -2.39 -5.46 -10.74
C ASP A 5 -3.75 -6.10 -11.04
N ILE A 6 -4.82 -5.50 -10.53
CA ILE A 6 -6.18 -6.05 -10.66
C ILE A 6 -6.71 -5.84 -12.08
N TYR A 7 -6.29 -4.79 -12.77
CA TYR A 7 -6.80 -4.46 -14.10
C TYR A 7 -6.44 -5.55 -15.12
N ASP A 8 -5.17 -5.95 -15.17
CA ASP A 8 -4.68 -6.97 -16.11
C ASP A 8 -4.36 -8.33 -15.47
N ARG A 9 -4.54 -8.47 -14.15
CA ARG A 9 -4.31 -9.69 -13.36
C ARG A 9 -2.88 -10.20 -13.40
N SER A 10 -1.91 -9.35 -13.75
CA SER A 10 -0.50 -9.71 -13.75
C SER A 10 0.16 -9.50 -12.38
N ILE A 11 1.17 -10.34 -12.09
CA ILE A 11 2.07 -10.11 -10.96
C ILE A 11 3.09 -9.06 -11.41
N VAL A 12 3.03 -7.88 -10.81
CA VAL A 12 3.88 -6.74 -11.18
C VAL A 12 5.26 -6.88 -10.54
N ASP A 13 5.30 -7.26 -9.27
CA ASP A 13 6.54 -7.53 -8.56
C ASP A 13 6.32 -8.40 -7.32
N TYR A 14 7.40 -8.91 -6.74
CA TYR A 14 7.33 -9.77 -5.57
C TYR A 14 8.64 -9.76 -4.75
N HIS A 15 8.49 -10.10 -3.47
CA HIS A 15 9.60 -10.38 -2.54
C HIS A 15 9.67 -11.86 -2.24
N ILE A 16 10.86 -12.45 -2.36
CA ILE A 16 11.19 -13.83 -1.95
C ILE A 16 12.19 -13.76 -0.80
N GLY A 17 11.79 -14.27 0.36
CA GLY A 17 12.64 -14.36 1.55
C GLY A 17 11.98 -15.19 2.63
N LEU A 18 12.77 -15.63 3.61
CA LEU A 18 12.28 -16.37 4.78
C LEU A 18 11.40 -15.50 5.70
N LYS A 19 11.55 -14.18 5.59
CA LYS A 19 10.76 -13.16 6.28
C LYS A 19 10.30 -12.10 5.27
N CYS A 20 9.22 -11.43 5.62
CA CYS A 20 8.71 -10.29 4.88
C CYS A 20 8.42 -9.19 5.90
N GLU A 21 9.32 -8.22 5.97
CA GLU A 21 9.19 -7.06 6.82
C GLU A 21 8.46 -5.94 6.08
N ALA A 22 8.15 -4.86 6.80
CA ALA A 22 7.53 -3.68 6.22
C ALA A 22 8.38 -3.07 5.09
N ALA A 23 9.71 -3.03 5.27
CA ALA A 23 10.65 -2.51 4.28
C ALA A 23 10.60 -3.31 2.97
N ASP A 24 10.54 -4.65 3.06
CA ASP A 24 10.40 -5.51 1.90
C ASP A 24 9.08 -5.22 1.15
N ALA A 25 8.00 -5.03 1.90
CA ALA A 25 6.70 -4.72 1.32
C ALA A 25 6.68 -3.37 0.58
N ILE A 26 7.29 -2.35 1.17
CA ILE A 26 7.47 -1.03 0.56
C ILE A 26 8.36 -1.13 -0.69
N GLY A 27 9.45 -1.92 -0.62
CA GLY A 27 10.35 -2.15 -1.75
C GLY A 27 9.61 -2.70 -2.97
N VAL A 28 8.80 -3.76 -2.77
CA VAL A 28 7.97 -4.34 -3.83
C VAL A 28 6.99 -3.32 -4.41
N ILE A 29 6.37 -2.47 -3.59
CA ILE A 29 5.44 -1.44 -4.07
C ILE A 29 6.20 -0.40 -4.91
N ARG A 30 7.33 0.12 -4.43
CA ARG A 30 8.13 1.13 -5.15
C ARG A 30 8.63 0.57 -6.48
N HIS A 31 9.18 -0.62 -6.48
CA HIS A 31 9.64 -1.28 -7.71
C HIS A 31 8.48 -1.58 -8.66
N GLY A 32 7.34 -2.07 -8.15
CA GLY A 32 6.16 -2.32 -8.97
C GLY A 32 5.61 -1.05 -9.61
N MET A 33 5.59 0.07 -8.88
CA MET A 33 5.22 1.38 -9.41
C MET A 33 6.18 1.87 -10.49
N LEU A 34 7.50 1.67 -10.31
CA LEU A 34 8.50 2.00 -11.33
C LEU A 34 8.30 1.16 -12.59
N ARG A 35 8.04 -0.15 -12.47
CA ARG A 35 7.77 -1.04 -13.62
C ARG A 35 6.52 -0.65 -14.41
N ARG A 36 5.56 0.01 -13.76
CA ARG A 36 4.33 0.52 -14.38
C ARG A 36 4.41 1.97 -14.82
N ASP A 37 5.57 2.62 -14.64
CA ASP A 37 5.75 4.05 -14.91
C ASP A 37 4.77 4.95 -14.11
N LEU A 38 4.41 4.51 -12.90
CA LEU A 38 3.47 5.20 -12.00
C LEU A 38 4.18 5.94 -10.86
N TYR A 39 5.50 5.89 -10.81
CA TYR A 39 6.29 6.47 -9.72
C TYR A 39 6.20 8.00 -9.68
N ASP A 40 6.10 8.66 -10.83
CA ASP A 40 5.91 10.12 -10.92
C ASP A 40 4.48 10.54 -11.31
N SER A 41 3.58 9.56 -11.47
CA SER A 41 2.17 9.85 -11.75
C SER A 41 1.53 10.69 -10.65
N LYS A 42 0.81 11.75 -11.06
CA LYS A 42 0.00 12.59 -10.15
C LYS A 42 -1.08 11.78 -9.45
N GLU A 43 -1.67 10.83 -10.16
CA GLU A 43 -2.67 9.90 -9.63
C GLU A 43 -2.00 8.58 -9.27
N LYS A 44 -1.98 8.28 -7.98
CA LYS A 44 -1.38 7.05 -7.45
C LYS A 44 -2.42 5.93 -7.45
N PRO A 45 -2.01 4.68 -7.73
CA PRO A 45 -2.92 3.55 -7.64
C PRO A 45 -3.38 3.35 -6.19
N ILE A 46 -4.60 2.85 -6.04
CA ILE A 46 -5.12 2.43 -4.74
C ILE A 46 -4.47 1.08 -4.40
N ILE A 47 -3.74 1.03 -3.30
CA ILE A 47 -3.09 -0.19 -2.82
C ILE A 47 -4.02 -0.86 -1.79
N ARG A 48 -4.35 -2.14 -2.02
CA ARG A 48 -5.10 -2.97 -1.06
C ARG A 48 -4.18 -4.02 -0.46
N THR A 49 -4.08 -4.05 0.86
CA THR A 49 -3.27 -5.04 1.60
C THR A 49 -4.12 -5.87 2.56
N GLY A 50 -3.57 -6.99 3.02
CA GLY A 50 -4.13 -7.72 4.16
C GLY A 50 -3.76 -7.10 5.50
N ASN A 51 -4.15 -7.76 6.59
CA ASN A 51 -3.92 -7.31 7.97
C ASN A 51 -2.63 -7.86 8.61
N GLY A 52 -1.68 -8.32 7.79
CA GLY A 52 -0.40 -8.85 8.25
C GLY A 52 0.45 -7.77 8.95
N PRO A 53 1.37 -8.18 9.85
CA PRO A 53 2.21 -7.26 10.62
C PRO A 53 3.04 -6.31 9.73
N GLN A 54 3.51 -6.78 8.57
CA GLN A 54 4.24 -5.97 7.59
C GLN A 54 3.41 -4.79 7.05
N PHE A 55 2.09 -4.96 6.96
CA PHE A 55 1.14 -3.94 6.48
C PHE A 55 0.49 -3.13 7.61
N LYS A 56 0.78 -3.43 8.88
CA LYS A 56 0.32 -2.65 10.04
C LYS A 56 1.40 -1.74 10.62
N SER A 57 2.63 -1.87 10.16
CA SER A 57 3.74 -1.02 10.57
C SER A 57 3.51 0.46 10.21
N ILE A 58 4.03 1.34 11.07
CA ILE A 58 4.03 2.79 10.83
C ILE A 58 4.84 3.12 9.57
N LEU A 59 5.99 2.46 9.39
CA LEU A 59 6.84 2.60 8.19
C LEU A 59 6.05 2.41 6.89
N PHE A 60 5.20 1.39 6.83
CA PHE A 60 4.35 1.15 5.65
C PHE A 60 3.31 2.27 5.44
N GLY A 61 2.77 2.84 6.52
CA GLY A 61 1.77 3.90 6.46
C GLY A 61 2.31 5.29 6.10
N GLN A 62 3.61 5.52 6.25
CA GLN A 62 4.24 6.79 5.87
C GLN A 62 4.50 6.85 4.36
N ASP A 63 4.90 5.73 3.76
CA ASP A 63 5.25 5.63 2.34
C ASP A 63 4.05 5.38 1.41
N THR A 64 2.91 5.01 1.97
CA THR A 64 1.69 4.73 1.20
C THR A 64 0.52 5.51 1.77
N LYS A 65 -0.30 6.14 0.91
CA LYS A 65 -1.64 6.56 1.34
C LYS A 65 -2.44 5.28 1.62
N ARG A 66 -2.42 4.85 2.87
CA ARG A 66 -3.17 3.68 3.34
C ARG A 66 -4.63 3.89 3.03
N LEU A 67 -5.17 3.03 2.19
CA LEU A 67 -6.56 2.67 2.25
C LEU A 67 -6.52 1.23 2.77
N HIS A 68 -7.44 0.84 3.65
CA HIS A 68 -7.75 -0.58 3.87
C HIS A 68 -7.06 -1.38 5.00
N SER A 69 -6.44 -0.79 6.04
CA SER A 69 -5.98 -1.61 7.19
C SER A 69 -7.08 -2.11 8.12
N SER A 70 -8.36 -1.91 7.79
CA SER A 70 -9.50 -2.23 8.66
C SER A 70 -10.85 -2.34 7.93
N LEU A 71 -10.85 -2.56 6.61
CA LEU A 71 -12.08 -2.67 5.84
C LEU A 71 -12.57 -4.12 5.80
N ASN A 72 -13.87 -4.30 6.07
CA ASN A 72 -14.52 -5.61 6.06
C ASN A 72 -14.55 -6.19 4.64
N TYR A 73 -14.71 -7.52 4.54
CA TYR A 73 -14.98 -8.16 3.26
C TYR A 73 -16.22 -7.49 2.61
N ASN A 74 -16.20 -7.27 1.30
CA ASN A 74 -17.25 -6.54 0.55
C ASN A 74 -17.47 -5.09 0.97
N THR A 75 -16.44 -4.37 1.42
CA THR A 75 -16.55 -2.91 1.60
C THR A 75 -16.88 -2.21 0.26
N PRO A 76 -17.97 -1.42 0.18
CA PRO A 76 -18.42 -0.74 -1.04
C PRO A 76 -17.37 0.19 -1.66
N TYR A 77 -17.47 0.42 -2.97
CA TYR A 77 -16.47 1.23 -3.70
C TYR A 77 -16.42 2.68 -3.21
N GLU A 78 -17.55 3.18 -2.71
CA GLU A 78 -17.73 4.54 -2.21
C GLU A 78 -16.82 4.84 -1.00
N VAL A 79 -16.49 3.82 -0.20
CA VAL A 79 -15.59 3.95 0.95
C VAL A 79 -14.17 4.27 0.51
N TYR A 80 -13.77 3.87 -0.71
CA TYR A 80 -12.46 4.22 -1.26
C TYR A 80 -12.39 5.66 -1.81
N LYS A 81 -13.54 6.35 -1.94
CA LYS A 81 -13.58 7.75 -2.41
C LYS A 81 -13.28 8.76 -1.30
N ASP A 82 -13.54 8.39 -0.04
CA ASP A 82 -13.43 9.32 1.08
C ASP A 82 -12.04 9.27 1.74
N ASN A 83 -11.06 9.86 1.05
CA ASN A 83 -9.69 10.04 1.54
C ASN A 83 -9.58 11.08 2.68
N SER A 84 -10.69 11.64 3.17
CA SER A 84 -10.71 12.70 4.18
C SER A 84 -10.62 12.19 5.62
N LEU A 85 -10.84 10.89 5.85
CA LEU A 85 -10.87 10.27 7.19
C LEU A 85 -9.49 9.84 7.74
N ILE A 86 -8.39 10.12 7.03
CA ILE A 86 -7.02 10.04 7.56
C ILE A 86 -6.52 11.45 7.85
N LYS A 87 -7.28 12.17 8.67
CA LYS A 87 -6.77 13.27 9.47
C LYS A 87 -6.93 12.86 10.93
N ASN A 88 -5.80 12.82 11.62
CA ASN A 88 -5.60 12.85 13.08
C ASN A 88 -4.73 11.71 13.60
N ASP A 89 -3.47 11.66 13.14
CA ASP A 89 -2.34 11.37 14.02
C ASP A 89 -1.06 11.88 13.33
N LYS A 90 -0.95 13.20 13.22
CA LYS A 90 0.36 13.83 13.09
C LYS A 90 1.05 13.67 14.45
N GLN A 91 1.76 12.57 14.66
CA GLN A 91 2.87 12.59 15.60
C GLN A 91 4.10 13.05 14.82
N GLU A 92 4.49 14.29 15.08
CA GLU A 92 5.77 14.86 14.68
C GLU A 92 6.89 13.91 15.10
N ILE A 93 7.67 13.43 14.13
CA ILE A 93 9.03 12.99 14.40
C ILE A 93 9.92 13.93 13.60
N ARG A 94 10.63 14.78 14.36
CA ARG A 94 11.68 15.66 13.88
C ARG A 94 12.79 14.81 13.27
N ILE A 95 13.30 15.28 12.13
CA ILE A 95 14.55 14.86 11.49
C ILE A 95 15.69 15.00 12.50
#